data_AF-A0A934TST7-F1
#
_entry.id   AF-A0A934TST7-F1
#
_cell.length_a   1.000
_cell.length_b   1.000
_cell.length_c   1.000
_cell.angle_alpha   90.00
_cell.angle_beta   90.00
_cell.angle_gamma   90.00
#
_symmetry.space_group_name_H-M   'P 1'
#
loop_
_entity.id
_entity.type
_entity.pdbx_description
1 polymer ?
#
loop_
_entity_poly.entity_id
_entity_poly.type
_entity_poly.pdbx_seq_one_letter_code
_entity_poly.pdbx_strand_id
1 'polypeptide(L)'
;MAKLLAFVCALLVFSSCSIAQEMPRSVALEKISASWADVQLLADNSPLGEMMVAPYRSANPGVSTEEWAAIKKELLAAFSKTFTSPQGVLDILVRKTLEGFSDAEVARLATLLDDPVYKKYQAASASPAMQQQFVRAMAASALQVGSTANSIMARHGLREVH
;
A
#
# COMPACT_ATOMS: atom_id res chain seq x y z
N MET A 1 48.03 -41.53 -10.62
CA MET A 1 46.80 -41.37 -9.82
C MET A 1 46.65 -40.03 -9.11
N ALA A 2 47.71 -39.27 -8.81
CA ALA A 2 47.60 -37.97 -8.13
C ALA A 2 47.01 -36.81 -8.97
N LYS A 3 46.97 -36.92 -10.31
CA LYS A 3 46.49 -35.84 -11.19
C LYS A 3 44.97 -35.81 -11.41
N LEU A 4 44.25 -36.89 -11.08
CA LEU A 4 42.79 -36.95 -11.22
C LEU A 4 42.04 -36.37 -10.00
N LEU A 5 42.68 -36.32 -8.82
CA LEU A 5 42.08 -35.75 -7.62
C LEU A 5 42.03 -34.21 -7.63
N ALA A 6 42.95 -33.54 -8.35
CA ALA A 6 43.00 -32.09 -8.40
C ALA A 6 41.86 -31.47 -9.24
N PHE A 7 41.29 -32.23 -10.19
CA PHE A 7 40.25 -31.73 -11.09
C PHE A 7 38.85 -31.76 -10.44
N VAL A 8 38.60 -32.73 -9.54
CA VAL A 8 37.32 -32.86 -8.84
C VAL A 8 37.17 -31.79 -7.75
N CYS A 9 38.27 -31.36 -7.10
CA CYS A 9 38.22 -30.28 -6.12
C CYS A 9 37.96 -28.90 -6.72
N ALA A 10 38.29 -28.67 -8.00
CA ALA A 10 38.05 -27.38 -8.66
C ALA A 10 36.57 -27.17 -9.08
N LEU A 11 35.80 -28.24 -9.27
CA LEU A 11 34.39 -28.17 -9.64
C LEU A 11 33.44 -27.93 -8.45
N LEU A 12 33.90 -28.16 -7.22
CA LEU A 12 33.11 -27.93 -6.00
C LEU A 12 33.19 -26.48 -5.48
N VAL A 13 34.11 -25.66 -5.99
CA VAL A 13 34.27 -24.26 -5.55
C VAL A 13 33.31 -23.30 -6.27
N PHE A 14 32.67 -23.73 -7.37
CA PHE A 14 31.73 -22.88 -8.12
C PHE A 14 30.25 -23.05 -7.72
N SER A 15 29.91 -23.98 -6.83
CA SER A 15 28.52 -24.27 -6.45
C SER A 15 27.92 -23.34 -5.38
N SER A 16 28.51 -22.17 -5.13
CA SER A 16 27.99 -21.24 -4.11
C SER A 16 28.00 -19.77 -4.50
N CYS A 17 28.13 -19.45 -5.79
CA CYS A 17 27.56 -18.20 -6.29
C CYS A 17 26.07 -18.45 -6.55
N SER A 18 25.28 -18.52 -5.48
CA SER A 18 23.87 -18.19 -5.60
C SER A 18 23.83 -16.73 -6.02
N ILE A 19 23.83 -16.47 -7.32
CA ILE A 19 23.49 -15.16 -7.87
C ILE A 19 22.08 -14.93 -7.32
N ALA A 20 21.97 -14.14 -6.26
CA ALA A 20 20.69 -13.67 -5.78
C ALA A 20 20.07 -12.96 -6.99
N GLN A 21 19.12 -13.61 -7.64
CA GLN A 21 18.47 -13.06 -8.81
C GLN A 21 17.68 -11.86 -8.32
N GLU A 22 18.29 -10.68 -8.43
CA GLU A 22 17.67 -9.44 -7.98
C GLU A 22 16.36 -9.26 -8.75
N MET A 23 15.30 -8.98 -8.00
CA MET A 23 13.98 -8.73 -8.58
C MET A 23 14.10 -7.56 -9.56
N PRO A 24 13.71 -7.71 -10.84
CA PRO A 24 13.76 -6.61 -11.79
C PRO A 24 12.95 -5.43 -11.26
N ARG A 25 13.47 -4.20 -11.42
CA ARG A 25 12.84 -2.99 -10.90
C ARG A 25 11.37 -2.86 -11.32
N SER A 26 11.04 -3.19 -12.56
CA SER A 26 9.65 -3.18 -13.06
C SER A 26 8.73 -4.10 -12.26
N VAL A 27 9.15 -5.34 -11.99
CA VAL A 27 8.40 -6.32 -11.19
C VAL A 27 8.26 -5.85 -9.74
N ALA A 28 9.32 -5.25 -9.18
CA ALA A 28 9.29 -4.69 -7.83
C ALA A 28 8.29 -3.53 -7.72
N LEU A 29 8.27 -2.62 -8.70
CA LEU A 29 7.34 -1.49 -8.75
C LEU A 29 5.88 -1.94 -8.93
N GLU A 30 5.63 -2.91 -9.80
CA GLU A 30 4.29 -3.51 -9.99
C GLU A 30 3.77 -4.10 -8.68
N LYS A 31 4.62 -4.85 -7.97
CA LYS A 31 4.27 -5.43 -6.67
C LYS A 31 3.99 -4.37 -5.61
N ILE A 32 4.78 -3.30 -5.57
CA ILE A 32 4.55 -2.17 -4.66
C ILE A 32 3.22 -1.48 -4.94
N SER A 33 2.92 -1.23 -6.22
CA SER A 33 1.65 -0.65 -6.67
C SER A 33 0.45 -1.53 -6.29
N ALA A 34 0.54 -2.83 -6.55
CA ALA A 34 -0.52 -3.80 -6.20
C ALA A 34 -0.76 -3.85 -4.69
N SER A 35 0.28 -3.90 -3.87
CA SER A 35 0.15 -3.91 -2.41
C SER A 35 -0.54 -2.66 -1.87
N TRP A 36 -0.26 -1.49 -2.45
CA TRP A 36 -0.94 -0.24 -2.06
C TRP A 36 -2.43 -0.25 -2.39
N ALA A 37 -2.80 -0.76 -3.58
CA ALA A 37 -4.19 -0.86 -3.99
C ALA A 37 -4.99 -1.80 -3.06
N ASP A 38 -4.46 -3.01 -2.82
CA ASP A 38 -5.18 -4.07 -2.10
C ASP A 38 -5.33 -3.81 -0.60
N VAL A 39 -4.32 -3.19 0.02
CA VAL A 39 -4.28 -3.06 1.49
C VAL A 39 -4.90 -1.75 1.96
N GLN A 40 -4.70 -0.66 1.23
CA GLN A 40 -5.03 0.67 1.75
C GLN A 40 -6.23 1.31 1.05
N LEU A 41 -6.32 1.20 -0.28
CA LEU A 41 -7.27 2.01 -1.04
C LEU A 41 -8.57 1.25 -1.33
N LEU A 42 -8.48 -0.02 -1.71
CA LEU A 42 -9.62 -0.78 -2.25
C LEU A 42 -9.89 -2.09 -1.51
N ALA A 43 -9.43 -2.21 -0.26
CA ALA A 43 -9.85 -3.30 0.62
C ALA A 43 -11.38 -3.35 0.72
N ASP A 44 -11.94 -4.55 0.94
CA ASP A 44 -13.41 -4.76 0.94
C ASP A 44 -14.17 -3.84 1.91
N ASN A 45 -13.53 -3.35 2.97
CA ASN A 45 -14.12 -2.46 3.97
C ASN A 45 -13.49 -1.06 3.95
N SER A 46 -12.77 -0.69 2.89
CA SER A 46 -12.18 0.64 2.81
C SER A 46 -13.27 1.70 2.57
N PRO A 47 -13.24 2.84 3.29
CA PRO A 47 -14.16 3.95 3.04
C PRO A 47 -14.09 4.46 1.59
N LEU A 48 -12.91 4.44 0.99
CA LEU A 48 -12.71 4.81 -0.41
C LEU A 48 -13.37 3.83 -1.37
N GLY A 49 -13.23 2.53 -1.13
CA GLY A 49 -13.89 1.48 -1.92
C GLY A 49 -15.42 1.62 -1.86
N GLU A 50 -15.97 1.86 -0.66
CA GLU A 50 -17.39 2.16 -0.48
C GLU A 50 -17.82 3.42 -1.25
N MET A 51 -17.05 4.50 -1.16
CA MET A 51 -17.33 5.74 -1.90
C MET A 51 -17.33 5.52 -3.42
N MET A 52 -16.44 4.67 -3.93
CA MET A 52 -16.37 4.36 -5.36
C MET A 52 -17.55 3.50 -5.85
N VAL A 53 -18.04 2.57 -5.03
CA VAL A 53 -19.15 1.68 -5.43
C VAL A 53 -20.54 2.25 -5.13
N ALA A 54 -20.64 3.23 -4.22
CA ALA A 54 -21.93 3.82 -3.79
C ALA A 54 -22.81 4.37 -4.94
N PRO A 55 -22.27 5.04 -5.98
CA PRO A 55 -23.09 5.49 -7.11
C PRO A 55 -23.73 4.34 -7.87
N TYR A 56 -23.00 3.24 -8.07
CA TYR A 56 -23.49 2.04 -8.75
C TYR A 56 -24.57 1.34 -7.93
N ARG A 57 -24.41 1.27 -6.59
CA ARG A 57 -25.44 0.74 -5.70
C ARG A 57 -26.72 1.55 -5.78
N SER A 58 -26.58 2.88 -5.74
CA SER A 58 -27.69 3.82 -5.73
C SER A 58 -28.47 3.79 -7.04
N ALA A 59 -27.80 3.54 -8.17
CA ALA A 59 -28.42 3.37 -9.47
C ALA A 59 -29.16 2.02 -9.64
N ASN A 60 -28.93 1.04 -8.76
CA ASN A 60 -29.45 -0.32 -8.88
C ASN A 60 -30.14 -0.81 -7.59
N PRO A 61 -31.24 -0.17 -7.13
CA PRO A 61 -31.88 -0.48 -5.85
C PRO A 61 -32.55 -1.86 -5.78
N GLY A 62 -32.77 -2.52 -6.91
CA GLY A 62 -33.39 -3.85 -7.00
C GLY A 62 -32.44 -5.03 -6.78
N VAL A 63 -31.14 -4.78 -6.67
CA VAL A 63 -30.13 -5.82 -6.45
C VAL A 63 -30.11 -6.21 -4.97
N SER A 64 -30.14 -7.52 -4.69
CA SER A 64 -30.10 -8.00 -3.30
C SER A 64 -28.76 -7.70 -2.63
N THR A 65 -28.71 -7.74 -1.30
CA THR A 65 -27.46 -7.49 -0.55
C THR A 65 -26.39 -8.54 -0.86
N GLU A 66 -26.78 -9.79 -1.10
CA GLU A 66 -25.86 -10.89 -1.41
C GLU A 66 -25.26 -10.73 -2.82
N GLU A 67 -26.09 -10.46 -3.82
CA GLU A 67 -25.62 -10.15 -5.18
C GLU A 67 -24.73 -8.90 -5.18
N TRP A 68 -25.10 -7.89 -4.39
CA TRP A 68 -24.31 -6.67 -4.27
C TRP A 68 -22.91 -6.92 -3.68
N ALA A 69 -22.76 -7.86 -2.74
CA ALA A 69 -21.46 -8.20 -2.19
C ALA A 69 -20.52 -8.78 -3.26
N ALA A 70 -21.04 -9.64 -4.14
CA ALA A 70 -20.28 -10.18 -5.28
C ALA A 70 -19.92 -9.08 -6.29
N ILE A 71 -20.88 -8.27 -6.70
CA ILE A 71 -20.67 -7.15 -7.65
C ILE A 71 -19.63 -6.16 -7.10
N LYS A 72 -19.73 -5.81 -5.82
CA LYS A 72 -18.78 -4.92 -5.16
C LYS A 72 -17.36 -5.47 -5.27
N LYS A 73 -17.15 -6.76 -4.98
CA LYS A 73 -15.84 -7.39 -5.07
C LYS A 73 -15.27 -7.33 -6.49
N GLU A 74 -16.11 -7.57 -7.50
CA GLU A 74 -15.71 -7.48 -8.91
C GLU A 74 -15.35 -6.03 -9.32
N LEU A 75 -16.16 -5.05 -8.91
CA LEU A 75 -15.90 -3.63 -9.16
C LEU A 75 -14.59 -3.18 -8.51
N LEU A 76 -14.36 -3.51 -7.24
CA LEU A 76 -13.13 -3.16 -6.54
C LEU A 76 -11.90 -3.82 -7.18
N ALA A 77 -12.01 -5.08 -7.62
CA ALA A 77 -10.94 -5.74 -8.37
C ALA A 77 -10.66 -5.06 -9.72
N ALA A 78 -11.70 -4.65 -10.44
CA ALA A 78 -11.56 -3.93 -11.71
C ALA A 78 -10.92 -2.54 -11.51
N PHE A 79 -11.31 -1.82 -10.46
CA PHE A 79 -10.70 -0.55 -10.07
C PHE A 79 -9.23 -0.72 -9.69
N SER A 80 -8.92 -1.73 -8.86
CA SER A 80 -7.53 -2.05 -8.48
C SER A 80 -6.67 -2.29 -9.71
N LYS A 81 -7.12 -3.17 -10.62
CA LYS A 81 -6.43 -3.44 -11.88
C LYS A 81 -6.24 -2.18 -12.73
N THR A 82 -7.25 -1.32 -12.81
CA THR A 82 -7.17 -0.07 -13.58
C THR A 82 -6.10 0.86 -13.01
N PHE A 83 -6.08 1.02 -11.69
CA PHE A 83 -5.12 1.91 -11.03
C PHE A 83 -3.69 1.37 -11.03
N THR A 84 -3.50 0.05 -10.96
CA THR A 84 -2.18 -0.59 -10.89
C THR A 84 -1.61 -0.98 -12.25
N SER A 85 -2.43 -0.95 -13.31
CA SER A 85 -1.96 -1.21 -14.67
C SER A 85 -0.83 -0.25 -15.08
N PRO A 86 0.02 -0.62 -16.05
CA PRO A 86 1.06 0.29 -16.55
C PRO A 86 0.45 1.63 -16.97
N GLN A 87 1.01 2.74 -16.50
CA GLN A 87 0.48 4.11 -16.67
C GLN A 87 -0.87 4.39 -15.95
N GLY A 88 -1.34 3.46 -15.13
CA GLY A 88 -2.40 3.72 -14.16
C GLY A 88 -1.96 4.72 -13.09
N VAL A 89 -2.93 5.34 -12.42
CA VAL A 89 -2.66 6.40 -11.43
C VAL A 89 -1.68 5.94 -10.34
N LEU A 90 -1.83 4.71 -9.83
CA LEU A 90 -0.93 4.20 -8.78
C LEU A 90 0.43 3.80 -9.34
N ASP A 91 0.51 3.23 -10.53
CA ASP A 91 1.79 2.93 -11.19
C ASP A 91 2.61 4.21 -11.40
N ILE A 92 1.99 5.28 -11.92
CA ILE A 92 2.64 6.58 -12.12
C ILE A 92 3.14 7.15 -10.79
N LEU A 93 2.29 7.17 -9.75
CA LEU A 93 2.65 7.71 -8.45
C LEU A 93 3.79 6.92 -7.81
N VAL A 94 3.72 5.60 -7.79
CA VAL A 94 4.77 4.72 -7.23
C VAL A 94 6.08 4.92 -7.96
N ARG A 95 6.07 4.94 -9.30
CA ARG A 95 7.28 5.20 -10.10
C ARG A 95 7.88 6.56 -9.77
N LYS A 96 7.06 7.61 -9.66
CA LYS A 96 7.52 8.96 -9.37
C LYS A 96 8.09 9.08 -7.96
N THR A 97 7.42 8.52 -6.96
CA THR A 97 7.88 8.53 -5.57
C THR A 97 9.20 7.78 -5.40
N LEU A 98 9.40 6.69 -6.16
CA LEU A 98 10.59 5.84 -6.06
C LEU A 98 11.68 6.21 -7.07
N GLU A 99 11.55 7.30 -7.82
CA GLU A 99 12.52 7.72 -8.84
C GLU A 99 13.94 7.88 -8.28
N GLY A 100 14.07 8.38 -7.04
CA GLY A 100 15.36 8.55 -6.35
C GLY A 100 15.92 7.30 -5.67
N PHE A 101 15.19 6.18 -5.68
CA PHE A 101 15.59 4.94 -5.00
C PHE A 101 16.42 4.07 -5.94
N SER A 102 17.50 3.49 -5.42
CA SER A 102 18.28 2.46 -6.12
C SER A 102 17.46 1.19 -6.35
N ASP A 103 17.87 0.37 -7.32
CA ASP A 103 17.19 -0.89 -7.63
C ASP A 103 17.19 -1.85 -6.43
N ALA A 104 18.29 -1.89 -5.67
CA ALA A 104 18.39 -2.68 -4.45
C ALA A 104 17.39 -2.24 -3.37
N GLU A 105 17.19 -0.92 -3.19
CA GLU A 105 16.20 -0.39 -2.24
C GLU A 105 14.77 -0.70 -2.68
N VAL A 106 14.46 -0.54 -3.97
CA VAL A 106 13.13 -0.88 -4.51
C VAL A 106 12.84 -2.38 -4.37
N ALA A 107 13.81 -3.24 -4.70
CA ALA A 107 13.69 -4.68 -4.51
C ALA A 107 13.53 -5.06 -3.03
N ARG A 108 14.24 -4.36 -2.13
CA ARG A 108 14.12 -4.56 -0.68
C ARG A 108 12.74 -4.16 -0.17
N LEU A 109 12.20 -3.03 -0.61
CA LEU A 109 10.83 -2.61 -0.30
C LEU A 109 9.83 -3.64 -0.79
N ALA A 110 9.94 -4.07 -2.05
CA ALA A 110 9.06 -5.09 -2.62
C ALA A 110 9.13 -6.44 -1.86
N THR A 111 10.28 -6.76 -1.27
CA THR A 111 10.43 -7.95 -0.41
C THR A 111 9.77 -7.75 0.95
N LEU A 112 9.91 -6.57 1.56
CA LEU A 112 9.27 -6.25 2.84
C LEU A 112 7.75 -6.38 2.77
N LEU A 113 7.14 -6.10 1.61
CA LEU A 113 5.70 -6.28 1.41
C LEU A 113 5.24 -7.73 1.59
N ASP A 114 6.13 -8.71 1.45
CA ASP A 114 5.82 -10.12 1.71
C ASP A 114 6.13 -10.58 3.14
N ASP A 115 6.75 -9.73 3.95
CA ASP A 115 7.03 -10.05 5.33
C ASP A 115 5.72 -10.31 6.11
N PRO A 116 5.56 -11.47 6.78
CA PRO A 116 4.32 -11.80 7.47
C PRO A 116 3.96 -10.85 8.62
N VAL A 117 4.96 -10.29 9.31
CA VAL A 117 4.75 -9.32 10.39
C VAL A 117 4.28 -8.01 9.79
N TYR A 118 4.91 -7.57 8.70
CA TYR A 118 4.51 -6.36 8.00
C TYR A 118 3.10 -6.47 7.40
N LYS A 119 2.73 -7.61 6.80
CA LYS A 119 1.36 -7.88 6.35
C LYS A 119 0.33 -7.81 7.49
N LYS A 120 0.64 -8.38 8.65
CA LYS A 120 -0.22 -8.28 9.84
C LYS A 120 -0.37 -6.84 10.32
N TYR A 121 0.73 -6.09 10.37
CA TYR A 121 0.70 -4.67 10.73
C TYR A 121 -0.15 -3.85 9.75
N GLN A 122 0.03 -4.07 8.45
CA GLN A 122 -0.74 -3.43 7.40
C GLN A 122 -2.25 -3.69 7.55
N ALA A 123 -2.65 -4.96 7.71
CA ALA A 123 -4.04 -5.32 7.93
C ALA A 123 -4.63 -4.71 9.21
N ALA A 124 -3.87 -4.68 10.30
CA ALA A 124 -4.29 -4.06 11.55
C ALA A 124 -4.47 -2.54 11.41
N SER A 125 -3.55 -1.88 10.68
CA SER A 125 -3.56 -0.44 10.45
C SER A 125 -4.71 0.01 9.55
N ALA A 126 -5.06 -0.81 8.56
CA ALA A 126 -6.20 -0.59 7.68
C ALA A 126 -7.55 -1.00 8.29
N SER A 127 -7.56 -1.57 9.51
CA SER A 127 -8.80 -2.07 10.11
C SER A 127 -9.81 -0.95 10.42
N PRO A 128 -11.12 -1.23 10.33
CA PRO A 128 -12.16 -0.25 10.69
C PRO A 128 -12.03 0.25 12.13
N ALA A 129 -11.60 -0.63 13.06
CA ALA A 129 -11.37 -0.26 14.45
C ALA A 129 -10.25 0.79 14.57
N MET A 130 -9.14 0.61 13.86
CA MET A 130 -8.04 1.57 13.84
C MET A 130 -8.46 2.89 13.20
N GLN A 131 -9.18 2.84 12.08
CA GLN A 131 -9.69 4.04 11.41
C GLN A 131 -10.64 4.84 12.33
N GLN A 132 -11.56 4.16 13.02
CA GLN A 132 -12.46 4.82 13.98
C GLN A 132 -11.69 5.43 15.15
N GLN A 133 -10.71 4.73 15.71
CA GLN A 133 -9.87 5.24 16.78
C GLN A 133 -9.07 6.46 16.33
N PHE A 134 -8.52 6.43 15.11
CA PHE A 134 -7.80 7.56 14.52
C PHE A 134 -8.70 8.78 14.37
N VAL A 135 -9.92 8.63 13.83
CA VAL A 135 -10.88 9.73 13.69
C VAL A 135 -11.24 10.33 15.05
N ARG A 136 -11.48 9.50 16.08
CA ARG A 136 -11.75 9.98 17.44
C ARG A 136 -10.56 10.74 18.03
N ALA A 137 -9.35 10.24 17.84
CA ALA A 137 -8.13 10.91 18.29
C ALA A 137 -7.93 12.26 17.58
N MET A 138 -8.18 12.31 16.27
CA MET A 138 -8.11 13.54 15.48
C MET A 138 -9.14 14.58 15.96
N ALA A 139 -10.38 14.17 16.25
CA ALA A 139 -11.40 15.07 16.77
C ALA A 139 -11.03 15.64 18.15
N ALA A 140 -10.48 14.82 19.05
CA ALA A 140 -9.99 15.27 20.34
C ALA A 140 -8.82 16.27 20.18
N SER A 141 -7.89 15.98 19.28
CA SER A 141 -6.76 16.87 18.97
C SER A 141 -7.18 18.16 18.27
N ALA A 142 -8.23 18.16 17.46
CA ALA A 142 -8.70 19.35 16.74
C ALA A 142 -9.07 20.50 17.70
N LEU A 143 -9.62 20.18 18.88
CA LEU A 143 -9.90 21.18 19.92
C LEU A 143 -8.60 21.80 20.46
N GLN A 144 -7.57 20.99 20.69
CA GLN A 144 -6.25 21.47 21.14
C GLN A 144 -5.54 22.29 20.05
N VAL A 145 -5.66 21.87 18.78
CA VAL A 145 -5.13 22.59 17.63
C VAL A 145 -5.84 23.94 17.48
N GLY A 146 -7.17 23.98 17.62
CA GLY A 146 -7.94 25.23 17.60
C GLY A 146 -7.53 26.20 18.71
N SER A 147 -7.38 25.70 19.93
CA SER A 147 -6.87 26.50 21.06
C SER A 147 -5.44 27.03 20.83
N THR A 148 -4.57 26.18 20.25
CA THR A 148 -3.20 26.56 19.90
C THR A 148 -3.19 27.64 18.82
N ALA A 149 -4.02 27.48 17.78
CA ALA A 149 -4.17 28.45 16.71
C ALA A 149 -4.69 29.79 17.24
N ASN A 150 -5.73 29.79 18.08
CA ASN A 150 -6.25 31.00 18.72
C ASN A 150 -5.19 31.69 19.59
N SER A 151 -4.41 30.92 20.36
CA SER A 151 -3.31 31.47 21.16
C SER A 151 -2.24 32.14 20.28
N ILE A 152 -1.95 31.59 19.09
CA ILE A 152 -1.06 32.22 18.11
C ILE A 152 -1.68 33.51 17.59
N MET A 153 -2.95 33.47 17.15
CA MET A 153 -3.66 34.64 16.62
C MET A 153 -3.71 35.79 17.63
N ALA A 154 -4.02 35.51 18.89
CA ALA A 154 -4.06 36.49 19.97
C ALA A 154 -2.70 37.14 20.21
N ARG A 155 -1.60 36.38 20.19
CA ARG A 155 -0.22 36.94 20.31
C ARG A 155 0.12 37.91 19.17
N HIS A 156 -0.53 37.78 18.01
CA HIS A 156 -0.37 38.67 16.87
C HIS A 156 -1.46 39.75 16.78
N GLY A 157 -2.32 39.90 17.80
CA GLY A 157 -3.40 40.89 17.83
C GLY A 157 -4.55 40.59 16.86
N LEU A 158 -4.63 39.36 16.36
CA LEU A 158 -5.68 38.90 15.46
C LEU A 158 -6.86 38.29 16.25
N ARG A 159 -8.06 38.30 15.65
CA ARG A 159 -9.26 37.73 16.27
C ARG A 159 -9.19 36.21 16.32
N GLU A 160 -9.56 35.65 17.45
CA GLU A 160 -9.74 34.21 17.68
C GLU A 160 -11.00 33.70 16.97
N VAL A 161 -11.01 32.41 16.61
CA VAL A 161 -12.15 31.72 15.98
C VAL A 161 -12.68 30.68 16.96
N HIS A 162 -13.97 30.76 17.28
CA HIS A 162 -14.66 29.87 18.23
C HIS A 162 -15.52 28.83 17.51
#